data_AF-A0A0N8HBL6-F1
#
_entry.id   AF-A0A0N8HBL6-F1
#
_cell.length_a   1.000
_cell.length_b   1.000
_cell.length_c   1.000
_cell.angle_alpha   90.00
_cell.angle_beta   90.00
_cell.angle_gamma   90.00
#
_symmetry.space_group_name_H-M   'P 1'
#
loop_
_entity.id
_entity.type
_entity.pdbx_description
1 polymer ?
#
loop_
_entity_poly.entity_id
_entity_poly.type
_entity_poly.pdbx_seq_one_letter_code
_entity_poly.pdbx_strand_id
1 'polypeptide(L)'
;MQPCLASLLGAIVQYRKAAGLSQAQLANRVRYQPSYLSKAERGLLGVPSQSLITAIDAELNAGGTLVELRRHAWLEDKGGQAGVTWREVPQEVDITNRRQLIVGGGAAAVAPAMVAPVAVGSAAVASATMENAPVPAASRAALAGIPGQVRGDLAGRWWTSWQTFRDGEEIHSSQEVNVDQAGDHLTIAAISRGLALEEGGYLWSGELRVFDNEIVMGWYTAMDGPVRSKGTLFMSLHPHGDRLTGRWVGLSYDGLFIEGWGAMARSEQVTIALIERLKKQHPRGV
;
A
#
# COMPACT_ATOMS: atom_id res chain seq x y z
N MET A 1 -9.62 2.54 30.33
CA MET A 1 -9.34 1.42 29.42
C MET A 1 -10.51 0.46 29.53
N GLN A 2 -11.12 0.10 28.40
CA GLN A 2 -12.25 -0.84 28.36
C GLN A 2 -11.85 -2.24 28.89
N PRO A 3 -12.73 -2.98 29.57
CA PRO A 3 -12.38 -4.24 30.24
C PRO A 3 -11.99 -5.36 29.26
N CYS A 4 -12.61 -5.44 28.08
CA CYS A 4 -12.23 -6.44 27.07
C CYS A 4 -10.85 -6.11 26.47
N LEU A 5 -10.57 -4.81 26.23
CA LEU A 5 -9.24 -4.37 25.80
C LEU A 5 -8.18 -4.70 26.85
N ALA A 6 -8.44 -4.42 28.13
CA ALA A 6 -7.51 -4.76 29.21
C ALA A 6 -7.23 -6.28 29.28
N SER A 7 -8.25 -7.11 29.06
CA SER A 7 -8.14 -8.57 29.03
C SER A 7 -7.27 -9.05 27.86
N LEU A 8 -7.47 -8.51 26.66
CA LEU A 8 -6.63 -8.80 25.49
C LEU A 8 -5.16 -8.45 25.76
N LEU A 9 -4.89 -7.23 26.23
CA LEU A 9 -3.52 -6.76 26.45
C LEU A 9 -2.82 -7.55 27.56
N GLY A 10 -3.55 -7.89 28.63
CA GLY A 10 -3.07 -8.77 29.69
C GLY A 10 -2.70 -10.15 29.18
N ALA A 11 -3.54 -10.74 28.32
CA ALA A 11 -3.27 -12.05 27.71
C ALA A 11 -2.02 -12.01 26.82
N ILE A 12 -1.86 -11.00 25.94
CA ILE A 12 -0.65 -10.85 25.11
C ILE A 12 0.61 -10.84 25.98
N VAL A 13 0.60 -10.06 27.07
CA VAL A 13 1.74 -9.97 28.00
C VAL A 13 1.99 -11.31 28.70
N GLN A 14 0.95 -12.03 29.12
CA GLN A 14 1.08 -13.34 29.75
C GLN A 14 1.69 -14.37 28.80
N TYR A 15 1.13 -14.54 27.60
CA TYR A 15 1.65 -15.49 26.61
C TYR A 15 3.09 -15.15 26.20
N ARG A 16 3.41 -13.87 26.00
CA ARG A 16 4.76 -13.42 25.66
C ARG A 16 5.77 -13.78 26.76
N LYS A 17 5.41 -13.54 28.03
CA LYS A 17 6.27 -13.88 29.17
C LYS A 17 6.41 -15.39 29.34
N ALA A 18 5.33 -16.15 29.13
CA ALA A 18 5.37 -17.62 29.18
C ALA A 18 6.29 -18.21 28.08
N ALA A 19 6.33 -17.58 26.91
CA ALA A 19 7.27 -17.92 25.84
C ALA A 19 8.71 -17.43 26.08
N GLY A 20 8.98 -16.72 27.18
CA GLY A 20 10.31 -16.18 27.50
C GLY A 20 10.76 -15.03 26.59
N LEU A 21 9.84 -14.38 25.88
CA LEU A 21 10.16 -13.34 24.90
C LEU A 21 10.11 -11.94 25.52
N SER A 22 11.11 -11.13 25.21
CA SER A 22 11.01 -9.66 25.37
C SER A 22 10.06 -9.06 24.33
N GLN A 23 9.60 -7.83 24.56
CA GLN A 23 8.78 -7.11 23.59
C GLN A 23 9.52 -6.97 22.24
N ALA A 24 10.79 -6.59 22.25
CA ALA A 24 11.56 -6.44 21.01
C ALA A 24 11.70 -7.75 20.23
N GLN A 25 11.90 -8.87 20.93
CA GLN A 25 11.98 -10.19 20.30
C GLN A 25 10.66 -10.60 19.67
N LEU A 26 9.53 -10.48 20.39
CA LEU A 26 8.22 -10.80 19.83
C LEU A 26 7.94 -9.91 18.61
N ALA A 27 8.14 -8.60 18.73
CA ALA A 27 7.93 -7.66 17.65
C ALA A 27 8.73 -8.03 16.38
N ASN A 28 10.02 -8.36 16.53
CA ASN A 28 10.85 -8.78 15.41
C ASN A 28 10.35 -10.07 14.75
N ARG A 29 9.87 -11.05 15.54
CA ARG A 29 9.35 -12.32 15.01
C ARG A 29 8.05 -12.13 14.25
N VAL A 30 7.12 -11.33 14.78
CA VAL A 30 5.87 -10.99 14.08
C VAL A 30 6.06 -9.91 13.00
N ARG A 31 7.30 -9.45 12.78
CA ARG A 31 7.68 -8.41 11.79
C ARG A 31 6.98 -7.06 12.00
N TYR A 32 6.81 -6.68 13.27
CA TYR A 32 6.36 -5.37 13.71
C TYR A 32 7.49 -4.60 14.40
N GLN A 33 7.36 -3.27 14.42
CA GLN A 33 8.32 -2.42 15.10
C GLN A 33 8.21 -2.61 16.63
N PRO A 34 9.31 -2.74 17.39
CA PRO A 34 9.27 -2.88 18.85
C PRO A 34 8.48 -1.76 19.54
N SER A 35 8.56 -0.54 19.01
CA SER A 35 7.81 0.62 19.50
C SER A 35 6.30 0.46 19.32
N TYR A 36 5.84 -0.22 18.27
CA TYR A 36 4.42 -0.50 18.02
C TYR A 36 3.89 -1.49 19.05
N LEU A 37 4.57 -2.62 19.25
CA LEU A 37 4.16 -3.62 20.25
C LEU A 37 4.17 -3.03 21.67
N SER A 38 5.16 -2.20 22.01
CA SER A 38 5.21 -1.49 23.30
C SER A 38 4.04 -0.53 23.51
N LYS A 39 3.59 0.17 22.46
CA LYS A 39 2.41 1.04 22.54
C LYS A 39 1.11 0.24 22.60
N ALA A 40 1.02 -0.86 21.84
CA ALA A 40 -0.11 -1.78 21.84
C ALA A 40 -0.33 -2.41 23.22
N GLU A 41 0.71 -3.02 23.83
CA GLU A 41 0.61 -3.62 25.18
C GLU A 41 0.25 -2.62 26.27
N ARG A 42 0.50 -1.32 26.06
CA ARG A 42 0.10 -0.23 26.99
C ARG A 42 -1.30 0.32 26.72
N GLY A 43 -1.98 -0.14 25.67
CA GLY A 43 -3.31 0.33 25.28
C GLY A 43 -3.32 1.74 24.70
N LEU A 44 -2.18 2.25 24.23
CA LEU A 44 -2.06 3.61 23.68
C LEU A 44 -2.58 3.74 22.24
N LEU A 45 -2.90 2.62 21.60
CA LEU A 45 -3.37 2.55 20.21
C LEU A 45 -4.85 2.11 20.11
N GLY A 46 -5.57 2.05 21.23
CA GLY A 46 -6.88 1.41 21.29
C GLY A 46 -6.80 -0.10 21.04
N VAL A 47 -7.82 -0.66 20.39
CA VAL A 47 -7.86 -2.08 20.01
C VAL A 47 -6.83 -2.34 18.89
N PRO A 48 -5.82 -3.24 19.10
CA PRO A 48 -4.85 -3.57 18.07
C PRO A 48 -5.49 -4.20 16.82
N SER A 49 -4.86 -4.08 15.65
CA SER A 49 -5.42 -4.60 14.40
C SER A 49 -5.52 -6.13 14.38
N GLN A 50 -6.46 -6.66 13.58
CA GLN A 50 -6.65 -8.12 13.44
C GLN A 50 -5.36 -8.81 12.99
N SER A 51 -4.65 -8.23 12.03
CA SER A 51 -3.40 -8.76 11.48
C SER A 51 -2.31 -8.91 12.55
N LEU A 52 -2.16 -7.90 13.42
CA LEU A 52 -1.17 -7.97 14.51
C LEU A 52 -1.52 -9.10 15.47
N ILE A 53 -2.78 -9.16 15.91
CA ILE A 53 -3.21 -10.15 16.89
C ILE A 53 -3.11 -11.56 16.33
N THR A 54 -3.47 -11.76 15.07
CA THR A 54 -3.34 -13.06 14.40
C THR A 54 -1.87 -13.50 14.33
N ALA A 55 -0.96 -12.59 13.97
CA ALA A 55 0.48 -12.88 13.94
C ALA A 55 1.04 -13.20 15.35
N ILE A 56 0.61 -12.47 16.38
CA ILE A 56 1.01 -12.74 17.77
C ILE A 56 0.44 -14.08 18.24
N ASP A 57 -0.82 -14.39 17.94
CA ASP A 57 -1.48 -15.63 18.31
C ASP A 57 -0.75 -16.84 17.71
N ALA A 58 -0.41 -16.77 16.42
CA ALA A 58 0.36 -17.78 15.73
C ALA A 58 1.78 -17.93 16.32
N GLU A 59 2.52 -16.84 16.50
CA GLU A 59 3.90 -16.88 17.04
C GLU A 59 3.94 -17.41 18.49
N LEU A 60 2.93 -17.08 19.30
CA LEU A 60 2.84 -17.53 20.69
C LEU A 60 2.09 -18.85 20.86
N ASN A 61 1.62 -19.46 19.76
CA ASN A 61 0.79 -20.67 19.75
C ASN A 61 -0.43 -20.58 20.69
N ALA A 62 -1.13 -19.44 20.68
CA ALA A 62 -2.27 -19.18 21.56
C ALA A 62 -3.60 -19.81 21.07
N GLY A 63 -3.60 -20.48 19.92
CA GLY A 63 -4.70 -21.32 19.46
C GLY A 63 -5.99 -20.55 19.14
N GLY A 64 -5.87 -19.29 18.73
CA GLY A 64 -6.99 -18.38 18.45
C GLY A 64 -7.49 -17.60 19.66
N THR A 65 -6.95 -17.83 20.86
CA THR A 65 -7.41 -17.17 22.10
C THR A 65 -7.27 -15.65 22.02
N LEU A 66 -6.14 -15.15 21.50
CA LEU A 66 -5.92 -13.70 21.41
C LEU A 66 -6.82 -13.07 20.35
N VAL A 67 -7.09 -13.79 19.27
CA VAL A 67 -8.03 -13.36 18.21
C VAL A 67 -9.44 -13.20 18.79
N GLU A 68 -9.89 -14.14 19.61
CA GLU A 68 -11.22 -14.08 20.23
C GLU A 68 -11.33 -12.95 21.27
N LEU A 69 -10.30 -12.78 22.11
CA LEU A 69 -10.25 -11.64 23.04
C LEU A 69 -10.28 -10.29 22.32
N ARG A 70 -9.61 -10.21 21.17
CA ARG A 70 -9.66 -9.02 20.33
C ARG A 70 -11.05 -8.79 19.75
N ARG A 71 -11.74 -9.83 19.30
CA ARG A 71 -13.14 -9.74 18.83
C ARG A 71 -14.03 -9.10 19.89
N HIS A 72 -13.91 -9.54 21.14
CA HIS A 72 -14.64 -8.97 22.26
C HIS A 72 -14.26 -7.49 22.52
N ALA A 73 -12.97 -7.17 22.51
CA ALA A 73 -12.50 -5.79 22.68
C ALA A 73 -13.00 -4.85 21.58
N TRP A 74 -13.03 -5.32 20.33
CA TRP A 74 -13.52 -4.54 19.19
C TRP A 74 -15.03 -4.29 19.27
N LEU A 75 -15.82 -5.30 19.64
CA LEU A 75 -17.28 -5.16 19.79
C LEU A 75 -17.65 -4.20 20.93
N GLU A 76 -16.88 -4.22 22.02
CA GLU A 76 -17.04 -3.28 23.13
C GLU A 76 -16.69 -1.85 22.70
N ASP A 77 -15.62 -1.68 21.92
CA ASP A 77 -15.20 -0.37 21.41
C ASP A 77 -16.21 0.23 20.41
N LYS A 78 -16.80 -0.61 19.55
CA LYS A 78 -17.80 -0.21 18.55
C LYS A 78 -19.22 -0.07 19.09
N GLY A 79 -19.44 -0.26 20.39
CA GLY A 79 -20.75 -0.05 21.01
C GLY A 79 -21.80 -1.12 20.68
N GLY A 80 -21.39 -2.36 20.47
CA GLY A 80 -22.29 -3.53 20.45
C GLY A 80 -23.45 -3.44 19.45
N GLN A 81 -23.17 -3.51 18.14
CA GLN A 81 -24.13 -4.05 17.19
C GLN A 81 -23.51 -5.17 16.34
N ALA A 82 -24.03 -6.37 16.57
CA ALA A 82 -23.77 -7.55 15.77
C ALA A 82 -24.45 -7.38 14.40
N GLY A 83 -23.64 -7.31 13.35
CA GLY A 83 -24.15 -7.22 11.97
C GLY A 83 -23.09 -7.19 10.87
N VAL A 84 -21.84 -7.52 11.15
CA VAL A 84 -20.80 -7.61 10.11
C VAL A 84 -20.58 -9.08 9.75
N THR A 85 -21.13 -9.49 8.61
CA THR A 85 -20.80 -10.76 7.95
C THR A 85 -19.41 -10.65 7.34
N TRP A 86 -18.46 -11.41 7.88
CA TRP A 86 -17.10 -11.49 7.35
C TRP A 86 -17.05 -12.47 6.17
N ARG A 87 -16.48 -12.04 5.03
CA ARG A 87 -15.91 -12.97 4.04
C ARG A 87 -14.58 -13.46 4.60
N GLU A 88 -14.33 -14.77 4.48
CA GLU A 88 -13.08 -15.42 4.90
C GLU A 88 -11.87 -14.58 4.44
N VAL A 89 -10.96 -14.30 5.40
CA VAL A 89 -9.64 -13.75 5.07
C VAL A 89 -8.98 -14.77 4.14
N PRO A 90 -8.58 -14.39 2.91
CA PRO A 90 -7.85 -15.31 2.04
C PRO A 90 -6.63 -15.84 2.79
N GLN A 91 -6.46 -17.16 2.74
CA GLN A 91 -5.39 -17.89 3.42
C GLN A 91 -4.05 -17.17 3.25
N GLU A 92 -3.33 -16.97 4.37
CA GLU A 92 -2.03 -16.32 4.43
C GLU A 92 -1.10 -16.91 3.36
N VAL A 93 -0.70 -16.08 2.38
CA VAL A 93 0.30 -16.48 1.40
C VAL A 93 1.63 -16.57 2.14
N ASP A 94 2.13 -17.80 2.28
CA ASP A 94 3.44 -18.08 2.85
C ASP A 94 4.52 -17.37 2.02
N ILE A 95 4.98 -16.22 2.53
CA ILE A 95 5.99 -15.36 1.92
C ILE A 95 7.37 -16.03 1.80
N THR A 96 7.55 -17.22 2.36
CA THR A 96 8.77 -18.03 2.18
C THR A 96 8.74 -18.82 0.87
N ASN A 97 7.57 -18.98 0.25
CA ASN A 97 7.39 -19.72 -1.00
C ASN A 97 7.11 -18.78 -2.19
N ARG A 98 8.17 -18.40 -2.91
CA ARG A 98 8.11 -17.51 -4.09
C ARG A 98 7.15 -17.97 -5.20
N ARG A 99 6.70 -19.23 -5.21
CA ARG A 99 5.77 -19.77 -6.22
C ARG A 99 4.31 -19.43 -5.95
N GLN A 100 3.94 -19.00 -4.75
CA GLN A 100 2.57 -18.62 -4.40
C GLN A 100 2.26 -17.13 -4.61
N LEU A 101 3.22 -16.35 -5.13
CA LEU A 101 3.08 -14.91 -5.37
C LEU A 101 2.11 -14.55 -6.51
N ILE A 102 1.48 -15.53 -7.16
CA ILE A 102 0.54 -15.35 -8.28
C ILE A 102 -0.81 -15.96 -7.90
N VAL A 103 -1.52 -15.34 -6.96
CA VAL A 103 -2.95 -15.59 -6.78
C VAL A 103 -3.63 -14.28 -6.41
N GLY A 104 -4.49 -13.78 -7.30
CA GLY A 104 -5.39 -12.65 -7.02
C GLY A 104 -5.51 -11.63 -8.13
N GLY A 105 -6.00 -12.04 -9.31
CA GLY A 105 -6.32 -11.13 -10.39
C GLY A 105 -6.62 -11.87 -11.69
N GLY A 106 -7.84 -12.40 -11.80
CA GLY A 106 -8.32 -13.01 -13.04
C GLY A 106 -8.27 -12.01 -14.19
N ALA A 107 -7.27 -12.11 -15.04
CA ALA A 107 -7.35 -11.58 -16.39
C ALA A 107 -8.34 -12.45 -17.16
N ALA A 108 -9.57 -11.98 -17.33
CA ALA A 108 -10.43 -12.50 -18.37
C ALA A 108 -9.70 -12.26 -19.71
N ALA A 109 -9.17 -13.33 -20.28
CA ALA A 109 -8.54 -13.29 -21.59
C ALA A 109 -9.60 -12.96 -22.64
N VAL A 110 -9.63 -11.71 -23.09
CA VAL A 110 -10.32 -11.35 -24.33
C VAL A 110 -9.36 -11.72 -25.47
N ALA A 111 -9.69 -12.77 -26.21
CA ALA A 111 -8.89 -13.19 -27.36
C ALA A 111 -8.84 -12.05 -28.40
N PRO A 112 -7.66 -11.69 -28.93
CA PRO A 112 -7.59 -10.74 -30.03
C PRO A 112 -8.11 -11.41 -31.31
N ALA A 113 -9.06 -10.75 -31.98
CA ALA A 113 -9.46 -11.11 -33.32
C ALA A 113 -8.25 -11.01 -34.26
N MET A 114 -7.96 -12.09 -34.96
CA MET A 114 -6.87 -12.20 -35.93
C MET A 114 -7.08 -11.18 -37.06
N VAL A 115 -6.10 -10.27 -37.24
CA VAL A 115 -5.87 -9.58 -38.51
C VAL A 115 -4.59 -10.17 -39.09
N ALA A 116 -4.71 -10.77 -40.28
CA ALA A 116 -3.64 -11.48 -40.95
C ALA A 116 -2.47 -10.54 -41.34
N PRO A 117 -1.21 -10.98 -41.22
CA PRO A 117 -0.06 -10.21 -41.68
C PRO A 117 0.12 -10.34 -43.20
N VAL A 118 0.27 -9.20 -43.88
CA VAL A 118 0.78 -9.14 -45.25
C VAL A 118 2.29 -9.42 -45.23
N ALA A 119 2.70 -10.44 -45.97
CA ALA A 119 4.08 -10.87 -46.09
C ALA A 119 4.88 -9.96 -47.03
N VAL A 120 6.04 -9.49 -46.57
CA VAL A 120 7.18 -9.08 -47.40
C VAL A 120 8.41 -9.54 -46.61
N GLY A 121 9.07 -10.63 -47.00
CA GLY A 121 10.09 -10.64 -48.05
C GLY A 121 11.45 -10.93 -47.39
N SER A 122 11.82 -12.21 -47.37
CA SER A 122 13.05 -12.75 -46.78
C SER A 122 14.30 -12.29 -47.53
N ALA A 123 15.34 -11.90 -46.80
CA ALA A 123 16.72 -11.94 -47.29
C ALA A 123 17.65 -12.36 -46.14
N ALA A 124 18.31 -13.50 -46.35
CA ALA A 124 19.27 -14.11 -45.45
C ALA A 124 20.64 -13.41 -45.49
N VAL A 125 21.34 -13.39 -44.36
CA VAL A 125 22.82 -13.30 -44.24
C VAL A 125 23.20 -13.78 -42.84
N ALA A 126 23.67 -15.02 -42.70
CA ALA A 126 25.09 -15.44 -42.70
C ALA A 126 25.81 -15.14 -41.37
N SER A 127 26.07 -16.20 -40.61
CA SER A 127 26.94 -16.22 -39.43
C SER A 127 28.39 -15.92 -39.82
N ALA A 128 29.00 -14.95 -39.13
CA ALA A 128 30.44 -14.81 -39.05
C ALA A 128 30.82 -14.41 -37.60
N THR A 129 31.78 -15.13 -37.06
CA THR A 129 32.43 -14.94 -35.76
C THR A 129 33.53 -13.88 -35.82
N MET A 130 33.97 -13.42 -34.63
CA MET A 130 35.08 -12.48 -34.32
C MET A 130 34.69 -11.00 -34.36
N GLU A 131 35.11 -10.09 -33.49
CA GLU A 131 35.99 -10.06 -32.32
C GLU A 131 35.84 -8.66 -31.69
N ASN A 132 36.28 -8.49 -30.44
CA ASN A 132 36.19 -7.28 -29.62
C ASN A 132 36.38 -5.94 -30.38
N ALA A 133 35.36 -5.07 -30.35
CA ALA A 133 35.50 -3.65 -30.65
C ALA A 133 34.62 -2.82 -29.70
N PRO A 134 35.10 -1.69 -29.15
CA PRO A 134 34.35 -0.90 -28.19
C PRO A 134 33.18 -0.19 -28.88
N VAL A 135 31.97 -0.39 -28.34
CA VAL A 135 30.76 0.26 -28.83
C VAL A 135 30.87 1.77 -28.57
N PRO A 136 30.74 2.65 -29.59
CA PRO A 136 30.75 4.09 -29.39
C PRO A 136 29.52 4.52 -28.56
N ALA A 137 29.76 5.37 -27.57
CA ALA A 137 28.79 5.83 -26.57
C ALA A 137 27.53 6.54 -27.15
N ALA A 138 27.48 6.77 -28.46
CA ALA A 138 26.38 7.46 -29.13
C ALA A 138 25.12 6.60 -29.34
N SER A 139 25.16 5.27 -29.16
CA SER A 139 23.99 4.40 -29.41
C SER A 139 23.16 4.01 -28.18
N ARG A 140 23.51 4.45 -26.96
CA ARG A 140 22.64 4.28 -25.77
C ARG A 140 21.64 5.41 -25.56
N ALA A 141 21.88 6.58 -26.18
CA ALA A 141 21.00 7.74 -26.05
C ALA A 141 19.75 7.65 -26.95
N ALA A 142 19.76 6.82 -27.99
CA ALA A 142 18.66 6.73 -28.97
C ALA A 142 17.53 5.74 -28.58
N LEU A 143 17.70 4.97 -27.49
CA LEU A 143 16.67 4.09 -26.92
C LEU A 143 16.14 4.58 -25.57
N ALA A 144 16.64 5.71 -25.07
CA ALA A 144 16.03 6.44 -23.99
C ALA A 144 15.27 7.60 -24.63
N GLY A 145 13.94 7.64 -24.47
CA GLY A 145 13.19 8.86 -24.74
C GLY A 145 13.94 10.04 -24.12
N ILE A 146 14.15 11.09 -24.89
CA ILE A 146 14.74 12.36 -24.44
C ILE A 146 14.12 12.69 -23.07
N PRO A 147 14.90 13.03 -22.01
CA PRO A 147 14.34 13.44 -20.73
C PRO A 147 13.43 14.63 -20.97
N GLY A 148 12.14 14.35 -21.07
CA GLY A 148 11.12 15.29 -21.50
C GLY A 148 10.88 16.23 -20.34
N GLN A 149 11.11 17.52 -20.57
CA GLN A 149 10.70 18.58 -19.68
C GLN A 149 9.25 18.32 -19.22
N VAL A 150 9.06 18.15 -17.92
CA VAL A 150 7.71 17.95 -17.36
C VAL A 150 6.87 19.17 -17.69
N ARG A 151 5.71 18.95 -18.31
CA ARG A 151 4.78 20.02 -18.65
C ARG A 151 4.04 20.46 -17.38
N GLY A 152 4.37 21.65 -16.92
CA GLY A 152 3.74 22.28 -15.77
C GLY A 152 4.54 22.10 -14.48
N ASP A 153 4.25 22.98 -13.52
CA ASP A 153 4.83 22.95 -12.19
C ASP A 153 3.94 22.12 -11.25
N LEU A 154 4.43 20.94 -10.87
CA LEU A 154 3.79 20.06 -9.91
C LEU A 154 4.21 20.38 -8.47
N ALA A 155 5.13 21.30 -8.24
CA ALA A 155 5.60 21.64 -6.90
C ALA A 155 4.52 22.33 -6.05
N GLY A 156 4.80 22.40 -4.75
CA GLY A 156 3.98 23.07 -3.75
C GLY A 156 2.95 22.16 -3.11
N ARG A 157 1.87 22.76 -2.59
CA ARG A 157 0.89 22.04 -1.77
C ARG A 157 -0.17 21.33 -2.60
N TRP A 158 -0.50 20.14 -2.14
CA TRP A 158 -1.55 19.31 -2.71
C TRP A 158 -2.34 18.64 -1.60
N TRP A 159 -3.54 18.23 -1.95
CA TRP A 159 -4.34 17.28 -1.21
C TRP A 159 -4.21 15.92 -1.86
N THR A 160 -4.23 14.89 -1.02
CA THR A 160 -4.30 13.49 -1.42
C THR A 160 -5.49 12.85 -0.73
N SER A 161 -6.16 11.92 -1.41
CA SER A 161 -7.20 11.09 -0.80
C SER A 161 -6.99 9.64 -1.19
N TRP A 162 -7.14 8.75 -0.22
CA TRP A 162 -6.86 7.34 -0.34
C TRP A 162 -8.07 6.51 0.08
N GLN A 163 -8.47 5.58 -0.78
CA GLN A 163 -9.31 4.46 -0.38
C GLN A 163 -8.43 3.46 0.35
N THR A 164 -8.62 3.30 1.66
CA THR A 164 -7.90 2.33 2.48
C THR A 164 -8.85 1.45 3.27
N PHE A 165 -8.33 0.45 3.95
CA PHE A 165 -9.10 -0.52 4.72
C PHE A 165 -8.48 -0.67 6.11
N ARG A 166 -9.35 -0.76 7.12
CA ARG A 166 -8.98 -1.18 8.47
C ARG A 166 -10.00 -2.18 8.98
N ASP A 167 -9.51 -3.32 9.40
CA ASP A 167 -10.31 -4.47 9.80
C ASP A 167 -11.40 -4.79 8.76
N GLY A 168 -11.08 -4.72 7.46
CA GLY A 168 -12.02 -4.99 6.37
C GLY A 168 -13.07 -3.90 6.11
N GLU A 169 -13.16 -2.87 6.95
CA GLU A 169 -13.99 -1.68 6.71
C GLU A 169 -13.22 -0.68 5.85
N GLU A 170 -13.87 -0.19 4.79
CA GLU A 170 -13.30 0.88 3.96
C GLU A 170 -13.25 2.19 4.76
N ILE A 171 -12.08 2.82 4.77
CA ILE A 171 -11.86 4.12 5.37
C ILE A 171 -11.31 5.06 4.29
N HIS A 172 -11.82 6.28 4.27
CA HIS A 172 -11.26 7.36 3.46
C HIS A 172 -10.29 8.18 4.31
N SER A 173 -9.06 8.31 3.83
CA SER A 173 -8.06 9.20 4.44
C SER A 173 -7.74 10.35 3.48
N SER A 174 -7.73 11.58 3.99
CA SER A 174 -7.41 12.78 3.22
C SER A 174 -6.24 13.53 3.86
N GLN A 175 -5.16 13.77 3.12
CA GLN A 175 -3.92 14.32 3.65
C GLN A 175 -3.41 15.46 2.77
N GLU A 176 -2.99 16.54 3.42
CA GLU A 176 -2.23 17.59 2.76
C GLU A 176 -0.77 17.12 2.65
N VAL A 177 -0.17 17.36 1.49
CA VAL A 177 1.20 16.98 1.16
C VAL A 177 1.93 18.17 0.55
N ASN A 178 3.24 18.24 0.78
CA ASN A 178 4.14 19.09 0.02
C ASN A 178 4.82 18.27 -1.08
N VAL A 179 4.93 18.85 -2.27
CA VAL A 179 5.66 18.29 -3.41
C VAL A 179 6.81 19.20 -3.76
N ASP A 180 8.01 18.64 -3.80
CA ASP A 180 9.19 19.29 -4.34
C ASP A 180 9.53 18.62 -5.68
N GLN A 181 9.77 19.44 -6.72
CA GLN A 181 10.03 18.94 -8.08
C GLN A 181 11.44 19.30 -8.53
N ALA A 182 12.15 18.30 -9.04
CA ALA A 182 13.44 18.45 -9.72
C ALA A 182 13.40 17.73 -11.07
N GLY A 183 13.05 18.47 -12.13
CA GLY A 183 12.85 17.91 -13.46
C GLY A 183 11.67 16.93 -13.48
N ASP A 184 11.96 15.66 -13.75
CA ASP A 184 10.99 14.55 -13.76
C ASP A 184 10.85 13.83 -12.41
N HIS A 185 11.68 14.17 -11.41
CA HIS A 185 11.60 13.61 -10.06
C HIS A 185 10.75 14.48 -9.14
N LEU A 186 9.93 13.83 -8.34
CA LEU A 186 9.08 14.45 -7.32
C LEU A 186 9.39 13.82 -5.96
N THR A 187 9.66 14.66 -4.98
CA THR A 187 9.64 14.25 -3.57
C THR A 187 8.31 14.70 -2.98
N ILE A 188 7.59 13.77 -2.37
CA ILE A 188 6.28 14.02 -1.76
C ILE A 188 6.34 13.71 -0.27
N ALA A 189 5.81 14.59 0.56
CA ALA A 189 5.75 14.38 2.00
C ALA A 189 4.41 14.87 2.55
N ALA A 190 3.73 14.00 3.30
CA ALA A 190 2.54 14.38 4.03
C ALA A 190 2.89 15.34 5.16
N ILE A 191 2.12 16.43 5.25
CA ILE A 191 2.21 17.41 6.33
C ILE A 191 1.03 17.28 7.30
N SER A 192 -0.03 16.54 6.92
CA SER A 192 -1.11 16.14 7.81
C SER A 192 -1.31 14.61 7.82
N ARG A 193 -1.83 14.08 8.94
CA ARG A 193 -1.99 12.63 9.19
C ARG A 193 -3.24 12.02 8.55
N GLY A 194 -4.20 12.86 8.17
CA GLY A 194 -5.46 12.51 7.50
C GLY A 194 -6.48 11.68 8.28
N LEU A 195 -6.04 10.99 9.34
CA LEU A 195 -6.89 10.39 10.37
C LEU A 195 -6.35 10.82 11.74
N ALA A 196 -7.17 10.66 12.77
CA ALA A 196 -6.70 10.84 14.14
C ALA A 196 -5.62 9.78 14.48
N LEU A 197 -4.79 10.05 15.48
CA LEU A 197 -3.69 9.13 15.83
C LEU A 197 -4.23 7.79 16.33
N GLU A 198 -5.36 7.81 17.05
CA GLU A 198 -6.07 6.62 17.55
C GLU A 198 -6.68 5.80 16.40
N GLU A 199 -7.07 6.49 15.34
CA GLU A 199 -7.59 5.90 14.10
C GLU A 199 -6.47 5.39 13.17
N GLY A 200 -5.21 5.56 13.57
CA GLY A 200 -4.04 5.07 12.86
C GLY A 200 -3.45 6.06 11.87
N GLY A 201 -3.76 7.36 11.99
CA GLY A 201 -3.23 8.41 11.12
C GLY A 201 -1.72 8.60 11.24
N TYR A 202 -1.06 8.73 10.09
CA TYR A 202 0.40 8.79 10.00
C TYR A 202 0.90 9.76 8.94
N LEU A 203 2.10 10.29 9.16
CA LEU A 203 2.86 10.99 8.14
C LEU A 203 3.63 9.99 7.28
N TRP A 204 3.76 10.28 6.00
CA TRP A 204 4.51 9.48 5.05
C TRP A 204 5.28 10.37 4.09
N SER A 205 6.31 9.80 3.48
CA SER A 205 7.03 10.43 2.38
C SER A 205 7.26 9.41 1.27
N GLY A 206 7.59 9.92 0.09
CA GLY A 206 7.83 9.09 -1.07
C GLY A 206 8.61 9.84 -2.14
N GLU A 207 9.09 9.06 -3.10
CA GLU A 207 9.72 9.56 -4.31
C GLU A 207 8.95 9.01 -5.51
N LEU A 208 8.59 9.91 -6.42
CA LEU A 208 7.85 9.62 -7.63
C LEU A 208 8.61 10.15 -8.83
N ARG A 209 8.32 9.59 -9.99
CA ARG A 209 8.85 10.06 -11.27
C ARG A 209 7.72 10.23 -12.28
N VAL A 210 7.83 11.29 -13.08
CA VAL A 210 6.92 11.59 -14.19
C VAL A 210 7.43 10.93 -15.46
N PHE A 211 6.56 10.18 -16.13
CA PHE A 211 6.81 9.51 -17.40
C PHE A 211 5.83 10.05 -18.44
N ASP A 212 6.38 10.49 -19.59
CA ASP A 212 5.63 10.96 -20.77
C ASP A 212 4.58 12.06 -20.49
N ASN A 213 4.71 12.80 -19.38
CA ASN A 213 3.71 13.76 -18.88
C ASN A 213 2.32 13.17 -18.63
N GLU A 214 2.22 11.84 -18.49
CA GLU A 214 0.95 11.13 -18.35
C GLU A 214 0.94 10.24 -17.11
N ILE A 215 2.05 9.62 -16.76
CA ILE A 215 2.14 8.68 -15.64
C ILE A 215 3.06 9.24 -14.58
N VAL A 216 2.63 9.17 -13.32
CA VAL A 216 3.43 9.47 -12.14
C VAL A 216 3.45 8.25 -11.26
N MET A 217 4.63 7.69 -11.04
CA MET A 217 4.77 6.46 -10.26
C MET A 217 6.04 6.44 -9.42
N GLY A 218 6.04 5.64 -8.36
CA GLY A 218 7.19 5.48 -7.48
C GLY A 218 6.78 4.83 -6.16
N TRP A 219 7.42 5.20 -5.06
CA TRP A 219 7.25 4.54 -3.77
C TRP A 219 6.88 5.52 -2.67
N TYR A 220 6.27 5.00 -1.60
CA TYR A 220 6.02 5.73 -0.36
C TYR A 220 6.34 4.86 0.87
N THR A 221 6.64 5.51 1.99
CA THR A 221 6.83 4.89 3.30
C THR A 221 6.29 5.79 4.41
N ALA A 222 5.71 5.21 5.45
CA ALA A 222 5.39 5.92 6.66
C ALA A 222 6.68 6.43 7.33
N MET A 223 6.59 7.65 7.85
CA MET A 223 7.67 8.32 8.59
C MET A 223 7.54 8.10 10.10
N ASP A 224 6.33 7.77 10.56
CA ASP A 224 6.10 7.46 11.96
C ASP A 224 6.63 6.07 12.30
N GLY A 225 7.56 6.02 13.24
CA GLY A 225 8.28 4.80 13.61
C GLY A 225 7.46 3.53 13.88
N PRO A 226 6.21 3.57 14.39
CA PRO A 226 5.44 2.35 14.62
C PRO A 226 4.55 1.95 13.43
N VAL A 227 4.51 2.71 12.33
CA VAL A 227 3.61 2.44 11.19
C VAL A 227 4.35 1.73 10.06
N ARG A 228 3.82 0.59 9.63
CA ARG A 228 4.43 -0.27 8.61
C ARG A 228 4.03 0.10 7.17
N SER A 229 3.18 1.10 7.01
CA SER A 229 2.63 1.48 5.71
C SER A 229 3.75 1.87 4.74
N LYS A 230 3.89 1.12 3.66
CA LYS A 230 4.82 1.41 2.56
C LYS A 230 4.38 0.65 1.33
N GLY A 231 4.65 1.21 0.16
CA GLY A 231 4.15 0.65 -1.08
C GLY A 231 4.58 1.44 -2.29
N THR A 232 3.82 1.26 -3.37
CA THR A 232 3.99 1.96 -4.63
C THR A 232 2.73 2.73 -5.00
N LEU A 233 2.92 3.85 -5.68
CA LEU A 233 1.86 4.63 -6.30
C LEU A 233 1.99 4.50 -7.82
N PHE A 234 0.88 4.27 -8.51
CA PHE A 234 0.78 4.33 -9.96
C PHE A 234 -0.40 5.22 -10.34
N MET A 235 -0.10 6.43 -10.80
CA MET A 235 -1.07 7.52 -10.97
C MET A 235 -1.03 8.04 -12.40
N SER A 236 -2.19 8.31 -12.97
CA SER A 236 -2.33 9.07 -14.20
C SER A 236 -2.44 10.56 -13.88
N LEU A 237 -1.62 11.37 -14.53
CA LEU A 237 -1.63 12.83 -14.50
C LEU A 237 -2.64 13.35 -15.53
N HIS A 238 -3.56 14.19 -15.07
CA HIS A 238 -4.50 14.84 -15.96
C HIS A 238 -3.78 15.84 -16.90
N PRO A 239 -4.18 16.00 -18.17
CA PRO A 239 -3.48 16.87 -19.13
C PRO A 239 -3.32 18.34 -18.73
N HIS A 240 -4.14 18.85 -17.81
CA HIS A 240 -4.00 20.21 -17.26
C HIS A 240 -2.99 20.32 -16.11
N GLY A 241 -2.40 19.21 -15.66
CA GLY A 241 -1.42 19.18 -14.57
C GLY A 241 -2.02 19.52 -13.20
N ASP A 242 -3.33 19.45 -13.05
CA ASP A 242 -4.08 19.94 -11.87
C ASP A 242 -4.54 18.83 -10.92
N ARG A 243 -4.49 17.58 -11.39
CA ARG A 243 -4.93 16.39 -10.64
C ARG A 243 -4.26 15.11 -11.11
N LEU A 244 -4.16 14.15 -10.19
CA LEU A 244 -3.73 12.78 -10.45
C LEU A 244 -4.74 11.78 -9.90
N THR A 245 -4.91 10.66 -10.60
CA THR A 245 -5.77 9.56 -10.16
C THR A 245 -5.15 8.22 -10.50
N GLY A 246 -5.24 7.24 -9.61
CA GLY A 246 -4.70 5.92 -9.89
C GLY A 246 -4.79 4.98 -8.70
N ARG A 247 -3.84 4.04 -8.61
CA ARG A 247 -3.82 3.02 -7.57
C ARG A 247 -2.61 3.17 -6.68
N TRP A 248 -2.82 2.87 -5.41
CA TRP A 248 -1.73 2.52 -4.51
C TRP A 248 -1.78 1.03 -4.24
N VAL A 249 -0.61 0.42 -4.08
CA VAL A 249 -0.46 -0.97 -3.67
C VAL A 249 0.59 -1.01 -2.59
N GLY A 250 0.30 -1.62 -1.44
CA GLY A 250 1.25 -1.62 -0.36
C GLY A 250 0.84 -2.40 0.87
N LEU A 251 1.71 -2.34 1.86
CA LEU A 251 1.46 -2.80 3.21
C LEU A 251 0.49 -1.86 3.89
N SER A 252 -0.59 -2.39 4.48
CA SER A 252 -1.51 -1.62 5.33
C SER A 252 -1.67 -2.30 6.70
N TYR A 253 -2.58 -1.77 7.52
CA TYR A 253 -2.97 -2.42 8.78
C TYR A 253 -3.59 -3.82 8.57
N ASP A 254 -4.21 -4.06 7.41
CA ASP A 254 -5.05 -5.23 7.13
C ASP A 254 -4.32 -6.35 6.39
N GLY A 255 -3.08 -6.13 5.97
CA GLY A 255 -2.33 -7.19 5.33
C GLY A 255 -1.11 -6.75 4.55
N LEU A 256 -0.49 -7.75 3.93
CA LEU A 256 0.77 -7.58 3.21
C LEU A 256 0.60 -6.98 1.80
N PHE A 257 -0.56 -7.17 1.19
CA PHE A 257 -0.86 -6.73 -0.17
C PHE A 257 -2.27 -6.19 -0.22
N ILE A 258 -2.41 -4.91 0.09
CA ILE A 258 -3.68 -4.20 -0.05
C ILE A 258 -3.51 -3.17 -1.15
N GLU A 259 -4.60 -2.92 -1.87
CA GLU A 259 -4.67 -1.90 -2.90
C GLU A 259 -5.95 -1.08 -2.78
N GLY A 260 -5.89 0.14 -3.29
CA GLY A 260 -7.02 1.06 -3.31
C GLY A 260 -6.83 2.17 -4.32
N TRP A 261 -7.92 2.88 -4.56
CA TRP A 261 -7.88 4.12 -5.35
C TRP A 261 -7.16 5.23 -4.58
N GLY A 262 -6.41 6.04 -5.34
CA GLY A 262 -5.76 7.25 -4.88
C GLY A 262 -6.11 8.42 -5.79
N ALA A 263 -6.25 9.61 -5.21
CA ALA A 263 -6.43 10.85 -5.94
C ALA A 263 -5.57 11.95 -5.32
N MET A 264 -5.12 12.89 -6.15
CA MET A 264 -4.34 14.05 -5.72
C MET A 264 -4.78 15.28 -6.51
N ALA A 265 -5.00 16.41 -5.84
CA ALA A 265 -5.44 17.66 -6.46
C ALA A 265 -5.08 18.85 -5.58
N ARG A 266 -5.24 20.08 -6.07
CA ARG A 266 -4.99 21.30 -5.27
C ARG A 266 -6.07 21.58 -4.20
N SER A 267 -7.18 20.82 -4.20
CA SER A 267 -8.30 20.94 -3.27
C SER A 267 -8.71 19.56 -2.73
N GLU A 268 -8.95 19.48 -1.43
CA GLU A 268 -9.47 18.29 -0.75
C GLU A 268 -10.81 17.84 -1.31
N GLN A 269 -11.73 18.78 -1.56
CA GLN A 269 -13.06 18.45 -2.07
C GLN A 269 -12.96 17.78 -3.45
N VAL A 270 -11.98 18.21 -4.26
CA VAL A 270 -11.72 17.60 -5.58
C VAL A 270 -11.19 16.18 -5.43
N THR A 271 -10.25 15.92 -4.52
CA THR A 271 -9.70 14.56 -4.33
C THR A 271 -10.76 13.58 -3.84
N ILE A 272 -11.62 13.99 -2.90
CA ILE A 272 -12.74 13.17 -2.41
C ILE A 272 -13.71 12.86 -3.56
N ALA A 273 -14.09 13.86 -4.35
CA ALA A 273 -14.99 13.66 -5.49
C ALA A 273 -14.40 12.73 -6.57
N LEU A 274 -13.08 12.76 -6.77
CA LEU A 274 -12.38 11.87 -7.70
C LEU A 274 -12.40 10.42 -7.21
N ILE A 275 -12.14 10.16 -5.92
CA ILE A 275 -12.22 8.82 -5.35
C ILE A 275 -13.62 8.22 -5.53
N GLU A 276 -14.66 8.99 -5.21
CA GLU A 276 -16.04 8.53 -5.36
C GLU A 276 -16.40 8.25 -6.82
N ARG A 277 -15.88 9.04 -7.76
CA ARG A 277 -16.05 8.78 -9.20
C ARG A 277 -15.36 7.48 -9.62
N LEU A 278 -14.12 7.26 -9.21
CA LEU A 278 -13.35 6.06 -9.55
C LEU A 278 -14.04 4.79 -9.03
N LYS A 279 -14.56 4.83 -7.80
CA LYS A 279 -15.35 3.73 -7.21
C LYS A 279 -16.60 3.41 -8.01
N LYS A 280 -17.33 4.44 -8.48
CA LYS A 280 -18.53 4.25 -9.31
C LYS A 280 -18.23 3.72 -10.70
N GLN A 281 -17.11 4.13 -11.30
CA GLN A 281 -16.69 3.69 -12.64
C GLN A 281 -16.12 2.28 -12.64
N HIS A 282 -15.48 1.87 -11.54
CA HIS A 282 -14.88 0.57 -11.37
C HIS A 282 -15.38 -0.11 -10.09
N PRO A 283 -16.67 -0.51 -10.05
CA PRO A 283 -17.21 -1.22 -8.91
C PRO A 283 -16.44 -2.54 -8.73
N ARG A 284 -16.02 -2.86 -7.49
CA ARG A 284 -15.46 -4.18 -7.18
C ARG A 284 -16.56 -5.21 -7.46
N GLY A 285 -16.24 -6.25 -8.25
CA GLY A 285 -17.17 -7.34 -8.54
C GLY A 285 -17.70 -7.95 -7.23
N VAL A 286 -19.03 -8.07 -7.14
CA VAL A 286 -19.76 -8.64 -6.00
C VAL A 286 -19.39 -10.10 -5.80
#